data_AF-A0A484KXX4-F1
#
_entry.id   AF-A0A484KXX4-F1
#
_cell.length_a   1.000
_cell.length_b   1.000
_cell.length_c   1.000
_cell.angle_alpha   90.00
_cell.angle_beta   90.00
_cell.angle_gamma   90.00
#
_symmetry.space_group_name_H-M   'P 1'
#
loop_
_entity.id
_entity.type
_entity.pdbx_description
1 polymer ?
#
loop_
_entity_poly.entity_id
_entity_poly.type
_entity_poly.pdbx_seq_one_letter_code
_entity_poly.pdbx_strand_id
1 'polypeptide(L)'
;MVWLSTSHRVEKQELHGLHQLINWSIAGFAMVLPLFSAPALLPRLTSIFLGFAPPFLLLSIGYEALFYGALALALMGWILFENANLYILKGKLSPNALEVMEDSMYLPEFDRYLELSDIRIPLVFMAFFNVAFFGTGNFASIASFEISSIYRFITIFSPFLMAALLIFKLLIPFILVICAFSAITKLIRVPLVGCYFLVILCSDVMTIHFFFLVRNTGSWMEIGNSISHFGIMSAQVVFVLLLFVLTSIYTKDVRTKPARRVLQKEM
;
A
#
# COMPACT_ATOMS: atom_id res chain seq x y z
N MET A 1 -11.80 15.76 -17.45
CA MET A 1 -13.07 15.31 -16.79
C MET A 1 -13.32 15.99 -15.45
N VAL A 2 -12.33 16.13 -14.56
CA VAL A 2 -12.52 16.80 -13.25
C VAL A 2 -13.10 18.20 -13.39
N TRP A 3 -12.52 19.04 -14.28
CA TRP A 3 -13.00 20.40 -14.52
C TRP A 3 -14.43 20.46 -15.08
N LEU A 4 -14.78 19.55 -15.99
CA LEU A 4 -16.13 19.43 -16.56
C LEU A 4 -17.17 19.03 -15.50
N SER A 5 -16.82 18.09 -14.60
CA SER A 5 -17.70 17.68 -13.50
C SER A 5 -17.90 18.78 -12.45
N THR A 6 -16.88 19.61 -12.21
CA THR A 6 -16.98 20.75 -11.30
C THR A 6 -17.81 21.87 -11.91
N SER A 7 -17.66 22.17 -13.20
CA SER A 7 -18.45 23.19 -13.89
C SER A 7 -19.93 22.81 -14.03
N HIS A 8 -20.25 21.56 -14.38
CA HIS A 8 -21.64 21.07 -14.44
C HIS A 8 -22.38 21.16 -13.10
N ARG A 9 -21.64 21.01 -11.99
CA ARG A 9 -22.18 21.12 -10.62
C ARG A 9 -22.50 22.58 -10.24
N VAL A 10 -21.70 23.54 -10.72
CA VAL A 10 -22.00 24.98 -10.57
C VAL A 10 -23.29 25.34 -11.29
N GLU A 11 -23.65 24.59 -12.34
CA GLU A 11 -24.80 24.84 -13.20
C GLU A 11 -26.06 24.01 -12.85
N LYS A 12 -26.04 23.24 -11.74
CA LYS A 12 -27.12 22.35 -11.27
C LYS A 12 -27.62 21.32 -12.32
N GLN A 13 -26.83 21.02 -13.35
CA GLN A 13 -27.22 20.00 -14.31
C GLN A 13 -26.77 18.62 -13.83
N GLU A 14 -27.70 17.66 -13.85
CA GLU A 14 -27.40 16.27 -13.53
C GLU A 14 -26.29 15.76 -14.46
N LEU A 15 -25.29 15.10 -13.87
CA LEU A 15 -24.20 14.52 -14.63
C LEU A 15 -24.79 13.42 -15.53
N HIS A 16 -24.70 13.57 -16.85
CA HIS A 16 -25.16 12.57 -17.81
C HIS A 16 -24.63 11.18 -17.41
N GLY A 17 -25.50 10.16 -17.36
CA GLY A 17 -25.14 8.79 -16.95
C GLY A 17 -23.97 8.18 -17.73
N LEU A 18 -23.69 8.70 -18.94
CA LEU A 18 -22.50 8.37 -19.72
C LEU A 18 -21.19 8.69 -18.98
N HIS A 19 -21.11 9.82 -18.26
CA HIS A 19 -19.91 10.17 -17.49
C HIS A 19 -19.71 9.23 -16.29
N GLN A 20 -20.80 8.82 -15.64
CA GLN A 20 -20.73 7.83 -14.56
C GLN A 20 -20.24 6.48 -15.09
N LEU A 21 -20.79 6.02 -16.22
CA LEU A 21 -20.36 4.77 -16.86
C LEU A 21 -18.88 4.82 -17.23
N ILE A 22 -18.40 5.95 -17.77
CA ILE A 22 -16.98 6.13 -18.09
C ILE A 22 -16.13 6.10 -16.81
N ASN A 23 -16.53 6.78 -15.73
CA ASN A 23 -15.79 6.76 -14.47
C ASN A 23 -15.71 5.36 -13.86
N TRP A 24 -16.83 4.63 -13.83
CA TRP A 24 -16.87 3.23 -13.38
C TRP A 24 -16.00 2.33 -14.25
N SER A 25 -16.05 2.49 -15.57
CA SER A 25 -15.22 1.72 -16.50
C SER A 25 -13.75 2.01 -16.29
N ILE A 26 -13.34 3.28 -16.24
CA ILE A 26 -11.95 3.68 -16.01
C ILE A 26 -11.44 3.12 -14.67
N ALA A 27 -12.21 3.29 -13.59
CA ALA A 27 -11.83 2.78 -12.27
C ALA A 27 -11.70 1.24 -12.27
N GLY A 28 -12.70 0.55 -12.82
CA GLY A 28 -12.73 -0.91 -12.88
C GLY A 28 -11.60 -1.50 -13.72
N PHE A 29 -11.46 -1.06 -14.97
CA PHE A 29 -10.42 -1.57 -15.87
C PHE A 29 -9.01 -1.25 -15.35
N ALA A 30 -8.79 -0.05 -14.79
CA ALA A 30 -7.49 0.32 -14.24
C ALA A 30 -7.03 -0.62 -13.12
N MET A 31 -7.93 -1.08 -12.25
CA MET A 31 -7.59 -2.02 -11.18
C MET A 31 -7.27 -3.44 -11.68
N VAL A 32 -7.78 -3.82 -12.84
CA VAL A 32 -7.56 -5.16 -13.43
C VAL A 32 -6.27 -5.22 -14.24
N LEU A 33 -5.86 -4.12 -14.88
CA LEU A 33 -4.63 -4.03 -15.69
C LEU A 33 -3.35 -4.56 -14.99
N PRO A 34 -3.11 -4.29 -13.69
CA PRO A 34 -1.94 -4.82 -12.99
C PRO A 34 -1.82 -6.34 -13.00
N LEU A 35 -2.92 -7.08 -13.14
CA LEU A 35 -2.92 -8.54 -13.17
C LEU A 35 -2.24 -9.10 -14.44
N PHE A 36 -2.24 -8.34 -15.53
CA PHE A 36 -1.61 -8.72 -16.80
C PHE A 36 -0.17 -8.21 -16.95
N SER A 37 0.32 -7.43 -15.99
CA SER A 37 1.69 -6.91 -16.04
C SER A 37 2.74 -8.02 -15.88
N ALA A 38 3.90 -7.82 -16.51
CA ALA A 38 5.02 -8.76 -16.49
C ALA A 38 5.37 -9.17 -15.05
N PRO A 39 5.79 -10.44 -14.81
CA PRO A 39 6.02 -10.96 -13.47
C PRO A 39 7.27 -10.39 -12.79
N ALA A 40 8.03 -9.53 -13.47
CA ALA A 40 9.18 -8.84 -12.90
C ALA A 40 8.73 -7.84 -11.82
N LEU A 41 9.50 -7.77 -10.73
CA LEU A 41 9.14 -7.02 -9.53
C LEU A 41 8.83 -5.53 -9.78
N LEU A 42 9.75 -4.82 -10.44
CA LEU A 42 9.58 -3.38 -10.69
C LEU A 42 8.41 -3.09 -11.65
N PRO A 43 8.30 -3.72 -12.84
CA PRO A 43 7.16 -3.50 -13.75
C PRO A 43 5.81 -3.91 -13.17
N ARG A 44 5.76 -4.97 -12.35
CA ARG A 44 4.53 -5.39 -11.68
C ARG A 44 4.08 -4.36 -10.67
N LEU A 45 5.01 -3.86 -9.84
CA LEU A 45 4.66 -2.89 -8.80
C LEU A 45 4.31 -1.51 -9.37
N THR A 46 5.05 -1.03 -10.36
CA THR A 46 4.68 0.23 -11.04
C THR A 46 3.33 0.11 -11.73
N SER A 47 3.01 -1.06 -12.29
CA SER A 47 1.68 -1.31 -12.84
C SER A 47 0.61 -1.30 -11.76
N ILE A 48 0.82 -1.90 -10.59
CA ILE A 48 -0.09 -1.81 -9.44
C ILE A 48 -0.31 -0.34 -9.05
N PHE A 49 0.76 0.43 -8.90
CA PHE A 49 0.70 1.84 -8.50
C PHE A 49 -0.04 2.70 -9.54
N LEU A 50 0.12 2.39 -10.83
CA LEU A 50 -0.61 3.07 -11.90
C LEU A 50 -2.06 2.58 -12.02
N GLY A 51 -2.35 1.32 -11.72
CA GLY A 51 -3.70 0.75 -11.79
C GLY A 51 -4.64 1.28 -10.70
N PHE A 52 -4.11 1.52 -9.49
CA PHE A 52 -4.87 2.14 -8.40
C PHE A 52 -4.92 3.67 -8.46
N ALA A 53 -4.13 4.32 -9.35
CA ALA A 53 -4.13 5.78 -9.45
C ALA A 53 -5.46 6.34 -9.99
N PRO A 54 -6.05 5.85 -11.10
CA PRO A 54 -7.34 6.34 -11.59
C PRO A 54 -8.50 6.28 -10.59
N PRO A 55 -8.78 5.15 -9.91
CA PRO A 55 -9.85 5.11 -8.92
C PRO A 55 -9.58 6.07 -7.75
N PHE A 56 -8.33 6.18 -7.28
CA PHE A 56 -7.99 7.10 -6.20
C PHE A 56 -8.18 8.56 -6.61
N LEU A 57 -7.67 8.96 -7.78
CA LEU A 57 -7.78 10.33 -8.30
C LEU A 57 -9.23 10.72 -8.57
N LEU A 58 -10.05 9.79 -9.09
CA LEU A 58 -11.48 10.02 -9.30
C LEU A 58 -12.25 10.18 -7.99
N LEU A 59 -11.81 9.55 -6.91
CA LEU A 59 -12.39 9.69 -5.56
C LEU A 59 -11.73 10.80 -4.73
N SER A 60 -10.74 11.50 -5.28
CA SER A 60 -9.96 12.50 -4.55
C SER A 60 -10.17 13.93 -5.06
N ILE A 61 -9.81 14.90 -4.21
CA ILE A 61 -9.84 16.35 -4.51
C ILE A 61 -8.54 16.99 -4.05
N GLY A 62 -7.96 17.84 -4.89
CA GLY A 62 -6.84 18.71 -4.53
C GLY A 62 -5.60 17.97 -3.98
N TYR A 63 -5.28 18.20 -2.71
CA TYR A 63 -4.04 17.77 -2.06
C TYR A 63 -3.93 16.24 -1.87
N GLU A 64 -5.04 15.52 -1.80
CA GLU A 64 -5.06 14.07 -1.63
C GLU A 64 -4.39 13.36 -2.82
N ALA A 65 -4.59 13.88 -4.04
CA ALA A 65 -3.94 13.37 -5.25
C ALA A 65 -2.42 13.54 -5.20
N LEU A 66 -1.94 14.66 -4.65
CA LEU A 66 -0.51 14.91 -4.45
C LEU A 66 0.06 13.96 -3.39
N PHE A 67 -0.68 13.70 -2.32
CA PHE A 67 -0.30 12.72 -1.31
C PHE A 67 -0.11 11.32 -1.91
N TYR A 68 -1.03 10.86 -2.77
CA TYR A 68 -0.88 9.59 -3.48
C TYR A 68 0.41 9.54 -4.31
N GLY A 69 0.67 10.58 -5.10
CA GLY A 69 1.88 10.67 -5.93
C GLY A 69 3.16 10.65 -5.08
N ALA A 70 3.19 11.43 -4.00
CA ALA A 70 4.32 11.50 -3.08
C ALA A 70 4.56 10.16 -2.36
N LEU A 71 3.49 9.51 -1.88
CA LEU A 71 3.56 8.19 -1.26
C LEU A 71 4.08 7.14 -2.25
N ALA A 72 3.56 7.11 -3.47
CA ALA A 72 4.01 6.17 -4.51
C ALA A 72 5.50 6.36 -4.85
N LEU A 73 5.97 7.60 -4.99
CA LEU A 73 7.38 7.90 -5.23
C LEU A 73 8.26 7.50 -4.05
N ALA A 74 7.83 7.77 -2.82
CA ALA A 74 8.57 7.40 -1.62
C ALA A 74 8.71 5.87 -1.48
N LEU A 75 7.63 5.12 -1.74
CA LEU A 75 7.65 3.65 -1.75
C LEU A 75 8.56 3.09 -2.86
N MET A 76 8.53 3.68 -4.07
CA MET A 76 9.46 3.30 -5.13
C MET A 76 10.91 3.60 -4.76
N GLY A 77 11.17 4.76 -4.13
CA GLY A 77 12.49 5.12 -3.61
C GLY A 77 13.00 4.14 -2.57
N TRP A 78 12.13 3.69 -1.66
CA TRP A 78 12.47 2.68 -0.66
C TRP A 78 12.89 1.34 -1.28
N ILE A 79 12.16 0.88 -2.32
CA ILE A 79 12.50 -0.36 -3.02
C ILE A 79 13.84 -0.25 -3.75
N LEU A 80 14.07 0.87 -4.43
CA LEU A 80 15.35 1.12 -5.12
C LEU A 80 16.50 1.18 -4.12
N PHE A 81 16.29 1.79 -2.96
CA PHE A 81 17.28 1.86 -1.89
C PHE A 81 17.65 0.46 -1.37
N GLU A 82 16.68 -0.39 -1.06
CA GLU A 82 16.96 -1.76 -0.61
C GLU A 82 17.62 -2.60 -1.72
N ASN A 83 17.23 -2.41 -2.98
CA ASN A 83 17.88 -3.08 -4.11
C ASN A 83 19.36 -2.65 -4.28
N ALA A 84 19.65 -1.35 -4.15
CA ALA A 84 21.02 -0.83 -4.20
C ALA A 84 21.85 -1.36 -3.02
N ASN A 85 21.27 -1.42 -1.83
CA ASN A 85 21.94 -1.96 -0.65
C ASN A 85 22.30 -3.45 -0.82
N LEU A 86 21.38 -4.24 -1.39
CA LEU A 86 21.65 -5.65 -1.76
C LEU A 86 22.79 -5.77 -2.77
N TYR A 87 22.83 -4.91 -3.79
CA TYR A 87 23.88 -4.93 -4.80
C TYR A 87 25.26 -4.61 -4.20
N ILE A 88 25.34 -3.59 -3.35
CA ILE A 88 26.58 -3.21 -2.65
C ILE A 88 27.05 -4.34 -1.73
N LEU A 89 26.14 -4.97 -1.00
CA LEU A 89 26.48 -6.09 -0.11
C LEU A 89 27.07 -7.25 -0.92
N LYS A 90 26.44 -7.62 -2.04
CA LYS A 90 26.96 -8.64 -2.97
C LYS A 90 28.32 -8.28 -3.55
N GLY A 91 28.55 -7.02 -3.90
CA GLY A 91 29.85 -6.55 -4.41
C GLY A 91 30.99 -6.61 -3.39
N LYS A 92 30.67 -6.67 -2.08
CA LYS A 92 31.66 -6.83 -1.00
C LYS A 92 31.97 -8.30 -0.67
N LEU A 93 31.14 -9.24 -1.13
CA LEU A 93 31.37 -10.67 -0.96
C LEU A 93 32.41 -11.17 -1.97
N SER A 94 33.35 -12.00 -1.49
CA SER A 94 34.38 -12.64 -2.32
C SER A 94 33.76 -13.42 -3.49
N PRO A 95 34.37 -13.45 -4.69
CA PRO A 95 33.84 -14.16 -5.86
C PRO A 95 33.48 -15.64 -5.57
N ASN A 96 34.23 -16.33 -4.70
CA ASN A 96 33.93 -17.72 -4.30
C ASN A 96 32.67 -17.84 -3.42
N ALA A 97 32.33 -16.81 -2.64
CA ALA A 97 31.09 -16.78 -1.86
C ALA A 97 29.88 -16.44 -2.76
N LEU A 98 30.12 -15.71 -3.85
CA LEU A 98 29.11 -15.36 -4.87
C LEU A 98 28.66 -16.60 -5.66
N GLU A 99 29.57 -17.51 -6.03
CA GLU A 99 29.21 -18.76 -6.71
C GLU A 99 28.40 -19.70 -5.80
N VAL A 100 28.79 -19.85 -4.52
CA VAL A 100 28.03 -20.66 -3.53
C VAL A 100 26.66 -20.03 -3.22
N MET A 101 26.58 -18.69 -3.20
CA MET A 101 25.34 -17.95 -2.97
C MET A 101 24.43 -17.92 -4.21
N GLU A 102 24.99 -17.97 -5.42
CA GLU A 102 24.23 -18.16 -6.65
C GLU A 102 23.71 -19.61 -6.78
N ASP A 103 24.51 -20.60 -6.39
CA ASP A 103 24.12 -22.02 -6.44
C ASP A 103 23.00 -22.35 -5.42
N SER A 104 23.13 -21.84 -4.19
CA SER A 104 22.04 -21.87 -3.19
C SER A 104 20.83 -21.02 -3.58
N MET A 105 20.99 -20.05 -4.49
CA MET A 105 19.91 -19.21 -5.00
C MET A 105 19.01 -19.94 -6.02
N TYR A 106 19.44 -21.10 -6.54
CA TYR A 106 18.66 -22.02 -7.38
C TYR A 106 17.91 -23.11 -6.60
N LEU A 107 18.20 -23.32 -5.30
CA LEU A 107 17.41 -24.23 -4.47
C LEU A 107 16.12 -23.54 -3.98
N PRO A 108 14.93 -24.18 -4.07
CA PRO A 108 13.66 -23.47 -4.01
C PRO A 108 13.17 -23.10 -2.59
N GLU A 109 13.89 -23.44 -1.52
CA GLU A 109 13.19 -23.67 -0.24
C GLU A 109 13.95 -23.35 1.06
N PHE A 110 15.06 -22.62 0.99
CA PHE A 110 15.67 -22.06 2.21
C PHE A 110 15.46 -20.55 2.23
N ASP A 111 14.29 -20.12 2.72
CA ASP A 111 14.13 -18.76 3.24
C ASP A 111 15.21 -18.53 4.29
N ARG A 112 15.95 -17.43 4.17
CA ARG A 112 17.01 -17.08 5.13
C ARG A 112 16.38 -16.92 6.52
N TYR A 113 17.06 -17.37 7.57
CA TYR A 113 16.61 -17.06 8.93
C TYR A 113 16.54 -15.54 9.14
N LEU A 114 15.52 -15.11 9.89
CA LEU A 114 15.31 -13.71 10.23
C LEU A 114 16.51 -13.20 11.05
N GLU A 115 17.27 -12.25 10.52
CA GLU A 115 18.36 -11.62 11.26
C GLU A 115 17.89 -10.30 11.88
N LEU A 116 18.51 -9.91 13.00
CA LEU A 116 18.24 -8.62 13.63
C LEU A 116 18.56 -7.43 12.69
N SER A 117 19.43 -7.63 11.71
CA SER A 117 19.75 -6.64 10.67
C SER A 117 18.56 -6.30 9.76
N ASP A 118 17.56 -7.19 9.69
CA ASP A 118 16.35 -7.05 8.88
C ASP A 118 15.23 -6.28 9.60
N ILE A 119 15.40 -5.92 10.88
CA ILE A 119 14.41 -5.14 11.67
C ILE A 119 14.11 -3.77 11.06
N ARG A 120 15.02 -3.24 10.24
CA ARG A 120 14.82 -1.98 9.51
C ARG A 120 13.58 -2.03 8.59
N ILE A 121 13.30 -3.19 7.99
CA ILE A 121 12.23 -3.35 7.01
C ILE A 121 10.84 -3.21 7.67
N PRO A 122 10.50 -3.96 8.74
CA PRO A 122 9.21 -3.78 9.44
C PRO A 122 9.08 -2.40 10.11
N LEU A 123 10.18 -1.78 10.54
CA LEU A 123 10.14 -0.41 11.08
C LEU A 123 9.80 0.64 10.02
N VAL A 124 10.45 0.58 8.85
CA VAL A 124 10.15 1.48 7.73
C VAL A 124 8.74 1.23 7.19
N PHE A 125 8.31 -0.05 7.13
CA PHE A 125 6.92 -0.40 6.82
C PHE A 125 5.94 0.28 7.77
N MET A 126 6.15 0.16 9.09
CA MET A 126 5.28 0.78 10.09
C MET A 126 5.23 2.30 9.92
N ALA A 127 6.37 2.94 9.64
CA ALA A 127 6.41 4.38 9.36
C ALA A 127 5.55 4.75 8.15
N PHE A 128 5.71 4.05 7.01
CA PHE A 128 4.88 4.29 5.82
C PHE A 128 3.41 3.96 6.05
N PHE A 129 3.10 2.94 6.84
CA PHE A 129 1.73 2.58 7.18
C PHE A 129 1.05 3.68 8.00
N ASN A 130 1.75 4.23 9.00
CA ASN A 130 1.28 5.38 9.77
C ASN A 130 1.12 6.63 8.88
N VAL A 131 2.08 6.89 7.98
CA VAL A 131 1.97 8.00 7.01
C VAL A 131 0.76 7.81 6.08
N ALA A 132 0.49 6.59 5.60
CA ALA A 132 -0.70 6.28 4.82
C ALA A 132 -1.99 6.52 5.60
N PHE A 133 -1.99 6.16 6.88
CA PHE A 133 -3.13 6.36 7.77
C PHE A 133 -3.44 7.84 8.03
N PHE A 134 -2.44 8.61 8.49
CA PHE A 134 -2.63 10.01 8.86
C PHE A 134 -2.60 10.97 7.66
N GLY A 135 -1.82 10.66 6.63
CA GLY A 135 -1.61 11.53 5.47
C GLY A 135 -2.82 11.66 4.55
N THR A 136 -3.78 10.73 4.63
CA THR A 136 -5.05 10.87 3.91
C THR A 136 -5.99 11.90 4.52
N GLY A 137 -5.68 12.43 5.71
CA GLY A 137 -6.40 13.54 6.39
C GLY A 137 -7.83 13.23 6.84
N ASN A 138 -8.50 12.25 6.23
CA ASN A 138 -9.92 11.98 6.42
C ASN A 138 -10.24 10.83 7.38
N PHE A 139 -9.24 10.07 7.85
CA PHE A 139 -9.50 8.96 8.76
C PHE A 139 -9.93 9.45 10.16
N ALA A 140 -9.36 10.57 10.63
CA ALA A 140 -9.70 11.17 11.91
C ALA A 140 -11.12 11.78 11.94
N SER A 141 -11.67 12.13 10.77
CA SER A 141 -13.02 12.67 10.64
C SER A 141 -13.70 12.08 9.41
N ILE A 142 -14.26 10.88 9.54
CA ILE A 142 -15.14 10.30 8.51
C ILE A 142 -16.29 11.26 8.14
N ALA A 143 -16.64 12.20 9.03
CA ALA A 143 -17.60 13.27 8.77
C ALA A 143 -17.08 14.41 7.85
N SER A 144 -15.77 14.58 7.69
CA SER A 144 -15.17 15.61 6.81
C SER A 144 -15.03 15.13 5.36
N PHE A 145 -15.44 13.91 5.04
CA PHE A 145 -15.35 13.42 3.67
C PHE A 145 -16.20 14.26 2.73
N GLU A 146 -15.53 14.82 1.74
CA GLU A 146 -16.19 15.54 0.67
C GLU A 146 -16.98 14.58 -0.23
N ILE A 147 -18.29 14.54 0.04
CA ILE A 147 -19.34 13.84 -0.73
C ILE A 147 -19.30 14.22 -2.23
N SER A 148 -18.77 15.41 -2.54
CA SER A 148 -18.57 15.95 -3.89
C SER A 148 -17.76 15.01 -4.81
N SER A 149 -16.81 14.24 -4.27
CA SER A 149 -16.01 13.29 -5.02
C SER A 149 -16.79 12.04 -5.44
N ILE A 150 -17.74 11.60 -4.60
CA ILE A 150 -18.53 10.39 -4.81
C ILE A 150 -19.63 10.61 -5.84
N TYR A 151 -20.14 11.84 -5.96
CA TYR A 151 -21.12 12.20 -6.99
C TYR A 151 -20.64 11.98 -8.43
N ARG A 152 -19.34 11.76 -8.63
CA ARG A 152 -18.78 11.37 -9.93
C ARG A 152 -19.12 9.92 -10.33
N PHE A 153 -19.42 9.06 -9.35
CA PHE A 153 -19.79 7.65 -9.54
C PHE A 153 -21.28 7.39 -9.37
N ILE A 154 -21.93 8.10 -8.44
CA ILE A 154 -23.35 7.94 -8.15
C ILE A 154 -24.05 9.27 -7.93
N THR A 155 -25.14 9.54 -8.65
CA THR A 155 -25.98 10.73 -8.43
C THR A 155 -27.11 10.47 -7.44
N ILE A 156 -27.59 9.23 -7.38
CA ILE A 156 -28.66 8.82 -6.47
C ILE A 156 -28.04 8.52 -5.10
N PHE A 157 -28.61 9.14 -4.06
CA PHE A 157 -28.19 8.91 -2.68
C PHE A 157 -28.38 7.44 -2.30
N SER A 158 -27.27 6.74 -2.08
CA SER A 158 -27.23 5.36 -1.61
C SER A 158 -26.19 5.26 -0.48
N PRO A 159 -26.61 5.31 0.80
CA PRO A 159 -25.70 5.49 1.92
C PRO A 159 -24.67 4.35 2.03
N PHE A 160 -25.08 3.11 1.74
CA PHE A 160 -24.21 1.94 1.79
C PHE A 160 -23.13 1.97 0.70
N LEU A 161 -23.50 2.29 -0.54
CA LEU A 161 -22.55 2.31 -1.65
C LEU A 161 -21.61 3.52 -1.56
N MET A 162 -22.13 4.66 -1.12
CA MET A 162 -21.34 5.85 -0.82
C MET A 162 -20.29 5.55 0.28
N ALA A 163 -20.70 4.91 1.38
CA ALA A 163 -19.79 4.48 2.43
C ALA A 163 -18.77 3.46 1.90
N ALA A 164 -19.18 2.50 1.08
CA ALA A 164 -18.27 1.52 0.48
C ALA A 164 -17.21 2.17 -0.41
N LEU A 165 -17.56 3.18 -1.22
CA LEU A 165 -16.61 3.94 -2.04
C LEU A 165 -15.62 4.76 -1.19
N LEU A 166 -16.08 5.32 -0.06
CA LEU A 166 -15.20 6.02 0.89
C LEU A 166 -14.23 5.08 1.58
N ILE A 167 -14.72 3.93 2.06
CA ILE A 167 -13.86 2.90 2.64
C ILE A 167 -12.87 2.44 1.58
N PHE A 168 -13.31 2.16 0.36
CA PHE A 168 -12.44 1.76 -0.73
C PHE A 168 -11.35 2.79 -1.03
N LYS A 169 -11.68 4.09 -1.07
CA LYS A 169 -10.71 5.19 -1.20
C LYS A 169 -9.65 5.13 -0.10
N LEU A 170 -10.07 4.92 1.15
CA LEU A 170 -9.18 4.82 2.30
C LEU A 170 -8.26 3.59 2.23
N LEU A 171 -8.72 2.47 1.65
CA LEU A 171 -7.91 1.24 1.55
C LEU A 171 -6.72 1.38 0.57
N ILE A 172 -6.85 2.22 -0.46
CA ILE A 172 -5.88 2.27 -1.57
C ILE A 172 -4.43 2.57 -1.10
N PRO A 173 -4.15 3.61 -0.29
CA PRO A 173 -2.80 3.87 0.20
C PRO A 173 -2.20 2.70 0.98
N PHE A 174 -3.00 1.98 1.76
CA PHE A 174 -2.54 0.80 2.49
C PHE A 174 -2.19 -0.36 1.57
N ILE A 175 -2.98 -0.59 0.51
CA ILE A 175 -2.66 -1.59 -0.51
C ILE A 175 -1.29 -1.30 -1.13
N LEU A 176 -0.98 -0.04 -1.45
CA LEU A 176 0.33 0.33 -2.00
C LEU A 176 1.48 0.00 -1.05
N VAL A 177 1.36 0.39 0.23
CA VAL A 177 2.40 0.16 1.25
C VAL A 177 2.66 -1.33 1.43
N ILE A 178 1.61 -2.16 1.49
CA ILE A 178 1.77 -3.60 1.71
C ILE A 178 2.27 -4.30 0.45
N CYS A 179 1.85 -3.88 -0.75
CA CYS A 179 2.43 -4.39 -2.00
C CYS A 179 3.93 -4.06 -2.09
N ALA A 180 4.35 -2.86 -1.69
CA ALA A 180 5.77 -2.49 -1.63
C ALA A 180 6.53 -3.35 -0.61
N PHE A 181 5.98 -3.53 0.59
CA PHE A 181 6.56 -4.38 1.63
C PHE A 181 6.69 -5.86 1.20
N SER A 182 5.66 -6.40 0.56
CA SER A 182 5.69 -7.76 0.02
C SER A 182 6.70 -7.90 -1.12
N ALA A 183 6.88 -6.86 -1.94
CA ALA A 183 7.93 -6.83 -2.94
C ALA A 183 9.34 -6.82 -2.30
N ILE A 184 9.57 -5.99 -1.28
CA ILE A 184 10.87 -5.90 -0.60
C ILE A 184 11.24 -7.20 0.10
N THR A 185 10.30 -7.81 0.82
CA THR A 185 10.53 -9.11 1.49
C THR A 185 10.86 -10.21 0.48
N LYS A 186 10.20 -10.24 -0.69
CA LYS A 186 10.56 -11.13 -1.80
C LYS A 186 11.92 -10.81 -2.41
N LEU A 187 12.27 -9.53 -2.55
CA LEU A 187 13.55 -9.07 -3.10
C LEU A 187 14.73 -9.49 -2.23
N ILE A 188 14.60 -9.35 -0.90
CA ILE A 188 15.64 -9.67 0.09
C ILE A 188 15.59 -11.18 0.48
N ARG A 189 14.51 -11.90 0.15
CA ARG A 189 14.25 -13.31 0.50
C ARG A 189 14.20 -13.56 2.02
N VAL A 190 13.49 -12.68 2.71
CA VAL A 190 13.23 -12.81 4.16
C VAL A 190 11.88 -13.50 4.36
N PRO A 191 11.74 -14.40 5.34
CA PRO A 191 10.48 -15.07 5.65
C PRO A 191 9.42 -14.02 5.97
N LEU A 192 8.43 -13.93 5.07
CA LEU A 192 7.40 -12.91 5.11
C LEU A 192 6.58 -12.98 6.41
N VAL A 193 6.27 -14.19 6.88
CA VAL A 193 5.57 -14.43 8.16
C VAL A 193 6.38 -13.87 9.35
N GLY A 194 7.70 -14.04 9.35
CA GLY A 194 8.58 -13.51 10.39
C GLY A 194 8.60 -11.98 10.43
N CYS A 195 8.66 -11.33 9.26
CA CYS A 195 8.56 -9.88 9.20
C CYS A 195 7.20 -9.36 9.69
N TYR A 196 6.09 -10.02 9.35
CA TYR A 196 4.78 -9.64 9.88
C TYR A 196 4.71 -9.80 11.40
N PHE A 197 5.31 -10.85 11.95
CA PHE A 197 5.38 -11.04 13.40
C PHE A 197 6.11 -9.87 14.09
N LEU A 198 7.22 -9.40 13.50
CA LEU A 198 7.92 -8.21 13.99
C LEU A 198 7.07 -6.94 13.88
N VAL A 199 6.33 -6.75 12.79
CA VAL A 199 5.41 -5.61 12.63
C VAL A 199 4.36 -5.61 13.74
N ILE A 200 3.74 -6.77 14.03
CA ILE A 200 2.73 -6.90 15.09
C ILE A 200 3.35 -6.55 16.45
N LEU A 201 4.52 -7.13 16.76
CA LEU A 201 5.21 -6.87 18.03
C LEU A 201 5.55 -5.38 18.20
N CYS A 202 6.09 -4.73 17.17
CA CYS A 202 6.37 -3.29 17.21
C CYS A 202 5.08 -2.46 17.35
N SER A 203 3.99 -2.88 16.71
CA SER A 203 2.70 -2.19 16.80
C SER A 203 2.05 -2.35 18.17
N ASP A 204 2.21 -3.50 18.83
CA ASP A 204 1.75 -3.71 20.20
C ASP A 204 2.53 -2.83 21.18
N VAL A 205 3.86 -2.72 21.01
CA VAL A 205 4.69 -1.80 21.80
C VAL A 205 4.22 -0.35 21.63
N MET A 206 3.93 0.08 20.40
CA MET A 206 3.34 1.40 20.16
C MET A 206 1.97 1.56 20.83
N THR A 207 1.12 0.54 20.78
CA THR A 207 -0.22 0.58 21.38
C THR A 207 -0.15 0.70 22.90
N ILE A 208 0.76 -0.04 23.54
CA ILE A 208 1.03 0.07 24.99
C ILE A 208 1.55 1.47 25.33
N HIS A 209 2.42 2.04 24.51
CA HIS A 209 2.88 3.42 24.72
C HIS A 209 1.69 4.40 24.71
N PHE A 210 0.83 4.36 23.69
CA PHE A 210 -0.35 5.24 23.63
C PHE A 210 -1.36 4.97 24.73
N PHE A 211 -1.48 3.73 25.22
CA PHE A 211 -2.29 3.40 26.38
C PHE A 211 -1.84 4.17 27.62
N PHE A 212 -0.53 4.23 27.87
CA PHE A 212 0.01 5.02 28.99
C PHE A 212 -0.07 6.53 28.79
N LEU A 213 -0.25 7.01 27.55
CA LEU A 213 -0.50 8.42 27.25
C LEU A 213 -1.99 8.82 27.36
N VAL A 214 -2.91 7.89 27.59
CA VAL A 214 -4.33 8.21 27.78
C VAL A 214 -4.48 9.10 29.01
N ARG A 215 -5.08 10.28 28.81
CA ARG A 215 -5.27 11.27 29.87
C ARG A 215 -6.69 11.19 30.41
N ASN A 216 -6.81 11.16 31.74
CA ASN A 216 -8.10 11.23 32.45
C ASN A 216 -8.42 12.64 32.98
N THR A 217 -7.54 13.61 32.70
CA THR A 217 -7.63 14.98 33.21
C THR A 217 -7.30 15.97 32.09
N GLY A 218 -7.98 17.11 32.05
CA GLY A 218 -7.81 18.14 31.03
C GLY A 218 -9.13 18.52 30.36
N SER A 219 -9.04 19.16 29.21
CA SER A 219 -10.23 19.48 28.40
C SER A 219 -10.87 18.20 27.83
N TRP A 220 -12.20 18.21 27.63
CA TRP A 220 -12.92 17.08 27.00
C TRP A 220 -12.34 16.70 25.63
N MET A 221 -11.84 17.70 24.88
CA MET A 221 -11.21 17.49 23.58
C MET A 221 -9.85 16.79 23.70
N GLU A 222 -9.02 17.14 24.70
CA GLU A 222 -7.74 16.45 24.94
C GLU A 222 -7.95 15.00 25.39
N ILE A 223 -8.93 14.77 26.27
CA ILE A 223 -9.30 13.43 26.72
C ILE A 223 -9.76 12.61 25.50
N GLY A 224 -10.68 13.16 24.70
CA GLY A 224 -11.17 12.52 23.48
C GLY A 224 -10.07 12.23 22.46
N ASN A 225 -9.13 13.15 22.24
CA ASN A 225 -8.01 12.95 21.33
C ASN A 225 -7.07 11.84 21.83
N SER A 226 -6.74 11.81 23.13
CA SER A 226 -5.88 10.75 23.69
C SER A 226 -6.49 9.36 23.53
N ILE A 227 -7.81 9.24 23.77
CA ILE A 227 -8.58 8.00 23.57
C ILE A 227 -8.62 7.62 22.08
N SER A 228 -8.82 8.61 21.21
CA SER A 228 -8.87 8.40 19.76
C SER A 228 -7.53 7.90 19.22
N HIS A 229 -6.40 8.49 19.65
CA HIS A 229 -5.07 8.03 19.26
C HIS A 229 -4.80 6.59 19.70
N PHE A 230 -5.18 6.23 20.93
CA PHE A 230 -5.08 4.86 21.41
C PHE A 230 -5.94 3.89 20.58
N GLY A 231 -7.22 4.23 20.37
CA GLY A 231 -8.15 3.40 19.59
C GLY A 231 -7.70 3.21 18.14
N ILE A 232 -7.16 4.26 17.53
CA ILE A 232 -6.59 4.24 16.18
C ILE A 232 -5.43 3.25 16.08
N MET A 233 -4.45 3.35 17.00
CA MET A 233 -3.27 2.47 16.99
C MET A 233 -3.65 1.02 17.25
N SER A 234 -4.62 0.78 18.13
CA SER A 234 -5.16 -0.57 18.38
C SER A 234 -5.89 -1.14 17.14
N ALA A 235 -6.72 -0.35 16.47
CA ALA A 235 -7.42 -0.76 15.25
C ALA A 235 -6.46 -1.05 14.09
N GLN A 236 -5.36 -0.30 14.01
CA GLN A 236 -4.33 -0.49 12.99
C GLN A 236 -3.71 -1.88 13.02
N VAL A 237 -3.48 -2.47 14.20
CA VAL A 237 -2.93 -3.85 14.34
C VAL A 237 -3.84 -4.86 13.62
N VAL A 238 -5.14 -4.81 13.91
CA VAL A 238 -6.15 -5.69 13.30
C VAL A 238 -6.22 -5.48 11.79
N PHE A 239 -6.12 -4.23 11.37
CA PHE A 239 -6.21 -3.86 9.97
C PHE A 239 -4.99 -4.34 9.14
N VAL A 240 -3.79 -4.29 9.70
CA VAL A 240 -2.58 -4.87 9.08
C VAL A 240 -2.74 -6.38 8.86
N LEU A 241 -3.30 -7.10 9.84
CA LEU A 241 -3.58 -8.54 9.73
C LEU A 241 -4.58 -8.86 8.62
N LEU A 242 -5.65 -8.08 8.51
CA LEU A 242 -6.66 -8.25 7.46
C LEU A 242 -6.08 -8.00 6.07
N LEU A 243 -5.28 -6.94 5.93
CA LEU A 243 -4.67 -6.61 4.65
C LEU A 243 -3.57 -7.59 4.24
N PHE A 244 -2.89 -8.24 5.18
CA PHE A 244 -1.94 -9.31 4.89
C PHE A 244 -2.58 -10.44 4.07
N VAL A 245 -3.78 -10.88 4.48
CA VAL A 245 -4.54 -11.91 3.75
C VAL A 245 -4.82 -11.46 2.32
N LEU A 246 -5.25 -10.20 2.12
CA LEU A 246 -5.51 -9.63 0.80
C LEU A 246 -4.25 -9.57 -0.08
N THR A 247 -3.12 -9.12 0.46
CA THR A 247 -1.89 -8.97 -0.35
C THR A 247 -1.27 -10.31 -0.73
N SER A 248 -1.50 -11.36 0.05
CA SER A 248 -1.09 -12.72 -0.33
C SER A 248 -1.70 -13.16 -1.68
N ILE A 249 -2.91 -12.67 -2.00
CA ILE A 249 -3.60 -12.93 -3.27
C ILE A 249 -2.92 -12.17 -4.41
N TYR A 250 -2.67 -10.87 -4.24
CA TYR A 250 -2.10 -10.01 -5.28
C TYR A 250 -0.63 -10.30 -5.60
N THR A 251 0.13 -10.73 -4.60
CA THR A 251 1.58 -10.86 -4.73
C THR A 251 2.03 -12.28 -5.04
N LYS A 252 1.11 -13.26 -5.09
CA LYS A 252 1.41 -14.68 -5.34
C LYS A 252 2.29 -14.91 -6.57
N ASP A 253 2.06 -14.14 -7.64
CA ASP A 253 2.70 -14.35 -8.95
C ASP A 253 4.00 -13.54 -9.19
N VAL A 254 4.43 -12.70 -8.25
CA VAL A 254 5.64 -11.88 -8.42
C VAL A 254 6.88 -12.76 -8.38
N ARG A 255 7.62 -12.82 -9.51
CA ARG A 255 8.90 -13.54 -9.64
C ARG A 255 10.05 -12.56 -9.58
N THR A 256 11.02 -12.84 -8.72
CA THR A 256 12.19 -11.97 -8.50
C THR A 256 13.32 -12.19 -9.50
N LYS A 257 13.22 -13.20 -10.38
CA LYS A 257 14.13 -13.36 -11.52
C LYS A 257 13.37 -13.77 -12.80
N PRO A 258 13.78 -13.30 -13.98
CA PRO A 258 13.31 -13.86 -15.24
C PRO A 258 13.78 -15.32 -15.31
N ALA A 259 12.88 -16.23 -15.67
CA ALA A 259 13.25 -17.60 -15.99
C ALA A 259 14.32 -17.54 -17.09
N ARG A 260 15.54 -18.00 -16.80
CA ARG A 260 16.54 -18.23 -17.84
C ARG A 260 15.88 -19.22 -18.79
N ARG A 261 15.59 -18.80 -20.04
CA ARG A 261 15.21 -19.74 -21.10
C ARG A 261 16.32 -20.77 -21.11
N VAL A 262 16.00 -21.99 -20.71
CA VAL A 262 16.80 -23.16 -21.02
C VAL A 262 16.73 -23.29 -22.53
N LEU A 263 17.58 -22.55 -23.23
CA LEU A 263 18.01 -22.88 -24.58
C LEU A 263 19.08 -23.95 -24.42
N GLN A 264 18.63 -25.10 -23.92
CA GLN A 264 19.27 -26.37 -24.15
C GLN A 264 18.28 -27.14 -25.02
N LYS A 265 18.34 -26.85 -26.32
CA LYS A 265 17.75 -27.71 -27.33
C LYS A 265 18.75 -27.77 -28.47
N GLU A 266 19.58 -28.81 -28.36
CA GLU A 266 20.23 -29.57 -29.43
C GLU A 266 20.85 -28.78 -30.59
N MET A 267 22.17 -28.63 -30.55
CA MET A 267 23.07 -29.07 -31.62
C MET A 267 24.50 -29.19 -31.08
#